data_AF-A0A419QIQ2-F1
#
_entry.id   AF-A0A419QIQ2-F1
#
_cell.length_a   1.000
_cell.length_b   1.000
_cell.length_c   1.000
_cell.angle_alpha   90.00
_cell.angle_beta   90.00
_cell.angle_gamma   90.00
#
_symmetry.space_group_name_H-M   'P 1'
#
loop_
_entity.id
_entity.type
_entity.pdbx_description
1 polymer ?
#
loop_
_entity_poly.entity_id
_entity_poly.type
_entity_poly.pdbx_seq_one_letter_code
_entity_poly.pdbx_strand_id
1 'polypeptide(L)'
;MTLTIDGQYEFKVLDISENIVPVKVEKDKWVEGNYKKVVTVIGHVKKWDILCYDPTVKAEVLAYLKNKLVNGETVNVKIDEGELFQVECSAYILNLRFNLEGKINLTLQQT
;
A
#
# COMPACT_ATOMS: atom_id res chain seq x y z
N MET A 1 -6.34 -14.68 7.72
CA MET A 1 -5.68 -13.65 6.93
C MET A 1 -4.61 -12.98 7.78
N THR A 2 -3.37 -13.00 7.31
CA THR A 2 -2.24 -12.38 7.99
C THR A 2 -1.47 -11.47 7.04
N LEU A 3 -0.90 -10.42 7.61
CA LEU A 3 -0.01 -9.49 6.93
C LEU A 3 1.37 -9.62 7.57
N THR A 4 2.35 -10.03 6.80
CA THR A 4 3.75 -10.07 7.23
C THR A 4 4.53 -8.94 6.55
N ILE A 5 5.23 -8.14 7.34
CA ILE A 5 6.11 -7.06 6.86
C ILE A 5 7.56 -7.44 7.17
N ASP A 6 8.40 -7.44 6.14
CA ASP A 6 9.83 -7.77 6.13
C ASP A 6 10.17 -9.12 6.76
N GLY A 7 9.22 -10.06 6.80
CA GLY A 7 9.38 -11.37 7.44
C GLY A 7 9.50 -11.32 8.97
N GLN A 8 9.35 -10.13 9.57
CA GLN A 8 9.59 -9.90 11.00
C GLN A 8 8.31 -9.55 11.76
N TYR A 9 7.42 -8.78 11.13
CA TYR A 9 6.22 -8.27 11.79
C TYR A 9 4.98 -8.91 11.18
N GLU A 10 4.29 -9.71 11.98
CA GLU A 10 3.06 -10.39 11.57
C GLU A 10 1.86 -9.75 12.26
N PHE A 11 0.85 -9.38 11.47
CA PHE A 11 -0.39 -8.79 11.95
C PHE A 11 -1.59 -9.62 11.52
N LYS A 12 -2.59 -9.72 12.40
CA LYS A 12 -3.89 -10.27 12.02
C LYS A 12 -4.65 -9.23 11.20
N VAL A 13 -5.06 -9.60 10.00
CA VAL A 13 -5.86 -8.72 9.14
C VAL A 13 -7.34 -8.91 9.46
N LEU A 14 -8.05 -7.80 9.61
CA LEU A 14 -9.51 -7.75 9.77
C LEU A 14 -10.22 -7.47 8.46
N ASP A 15 -9.67 -6.57 7.65
CA ASP A 15 -10.24 -6.16 6.37
C ASP A 15 -9.13 -5.76 5.39
N ILE A 16 -9.38 -5.98 4.10
CA ILE A 16 -8.46 -5.65 3.01
C ILE A 16 -9.23 -5.21 1.78
N SER A 17 -8.77 -4.13 1.16
CA SER A 17 -9.30 -3.62 -0.11
C SER A 17 -8.16 -3.44 -1.10
N GLU A 18 -8.20 -4.16 -2.23
CA GLU A 18 -7.29 -3.95 -3.36
C GLU A 18 -7.87 -2.91 -4.32
N ASN A 19 -7.08 -1.88 -4.61
CA ASN A 19 -7.39 -0.79 -5.52
C ASN A 19 -6.36 -0.74 -6.65
N ILE A 20 -6.81 -0.89 -7.90
CA ILE A 20 -5.95 -0.77 -9.09
C ILE A 20 -6.06 0.67 -9.63
N VAL A 21 -4.99 1.44 -9.49
CA VAL A 21 -4.96 2.85 -9.92
C VAL A 21 -4.23 2.96 -11.26
N PRO A 22 -4.87 3.46 -12.33
CA PRO A 22 -4.20 3.66 -13.61
C PRO A 22 -3.18 4.79 -13.53
N VAL A 23 -1.98 4.55 -14.06
CA VAL A 23 -0.94 5.57 -14.23
C VAL A 23 -1.13 6.20 -15.61
N LYS A 24 -1.38 7.51 -15.61
CA LYS A 24 -1.59 8.30 -16.83
C LYS A 24 -0.46 9.29 -17.05
N VAL A 25 -0.09 9.48 -18.30
CA VAL A 25 0.75 10.60 -18.75
C VAL A 25 -0.15 11.58 -19.48
N GLU A 26 -0.07 12.84 -19.09
CA GLU A 26 -0.75 13.93 -19.77
C GLU A 26 0.29 14.63 -20.67
N LYS A 27 0.00 14.70 -21.97
CA LYS A 27 0.83 15.40 -22.94
C LYS A 27 0.02 16.50 -23.61
N ASP A 28 0.63 17.65 -23.73
CA ASP A 28 0.09 18.76 -24.49
C ASP A 28 0.39 18.55 -25.97
N LYS A 29 -0.64 18.61 -26.82
CA LYS A 29 -0.48 18.47 -28.26
C LYS A 29 -1.35 19.46 -29.01
N TRP A 30 -0.76 20.08 -30.04
CA TRP A 30 -1.52 20.81 -31.04
C TRP A 30 -2.07 19.82 -32.07
N VAL A 31 -3.40 19.74 -32.16
CA VAL A 31 -4.11 18.88 -33.11
C VAL A 31 -5.07 19.76 -33.89
N GLU A 32 -4.89 19.82 -35.21
CA GLU A 32 -5.74 20.63 -36.11
C GLU A 32 -5.84 22.11 -35.67
N GLY A 33 -4.71 22.70 -35.28
CA GLY A 33 -4.65 24.11 -34.87
C GLY A 33 -5.27 24.41 -33.50
N ASN A 34 -5.73 23.40 -32.76
CA ASN A 34 -6.28 23.56 -31.42
C ASN A 34 -5.36 22.89 -30.38
N TYR A 35 -5.20 23.55 -29.24
CA TYR A 35 -4.52 22.96 -28.08
C TYR A 35 -5.41 21.86 -27.48
N LYS A 36 -4.89 20.63 -27.43
CA LYS A 36 -5.56 19.49 -26.79
C LYS A 36 -4.63 18.85 -25.75
N LYS A 37 -5.18 18.58 -24.58
CA LYS A 37 -4.52 17.76 -23.55
C LYS A 37 -4.82 16.29 -23.84
N VAL A 38 -3.82 15.54 -24.25
CA VAL A 38 -3.94 14.11 -24.55
C VAL A 38 -3.54 13.32 -23.31
N VAL A 39 -4.45 12.50 -22.81
CA VAL A 39 -4.20 11.60 -21.68
C VAL A 39 -3.95 10.21 -22.25
N THR A 40 -2.83 9.59 -21.88
CA THR A 40 -2.51 8.21 -22.25
C THR A 40 -2.24 7.41 -20.99
N VAL A 41 -2.96 6.30 -20.80
CA VAL A 41 -2.68 5.35 -19.72
C VAL A 41 -1.45 4.54 -20.11
N ILE A 42 -0.42 4.56 -19.28
CA ILE A 42 0.86 3.89 -19.52
C ILE A 42 1.05 2.64 -18.65
N GLY A 43 0.19 2.44 -17.66
CA GLY A 43 0.27 1.31 -16.74
C GLY A 43 -0.77 1.42 -15.62
N HIS A 44 -0.60 0.59 -14.60
CA HIS A 44 -1.39 0.62 -13.38
C HIS A 44 -0.48 0.32 -12.18
N VAL A 45 -0.85 0.85 -11.01
CA VAL A 45 -0.25 0.50 -9.73
C VAL A 45 -1.31 -0.13 -8.85
N LYS A 46 -0.94 -1.20 -8.14
CA LYS A 46 -1.81 -1.79 -7.13
C LYS A 46 -1.62 -1.06 -5.80
N LYS A 47 -2.73 -0.81 -5.13
CA LYS A 47 -2.78 -0.27 -3.78
C LYS A 47 -3.61 -1.19 -2.91
N TRP A 48 -3.23 -1.32 -1.66
CA TRP A 48 -3.99 -2.07 -0.67
C TRP A 48 -4.27 -1.17 0.52
N ASP A 49 -5.53 -1.07 0.90
CA ASP A 49 -5.94 -0.52 2.18
C ASP A 49 -6.23 -1.70 3.11
N ILE A 50 -5.40 -1.85 4.15
CA ILE A 50 -5.41 -3.00 5.05
C ILE A 50 -5.72 -2.51 6.46
N LEU A 51 -6.77 -3.06 7.05
CA LEU A 51 -7.08 -2.91 8.46
C LEU A 51 -6.58 -4.14 9.21
N CYS A 52 -5.57 -3.94 10.05
CA CYS A 52 -5.02 -4.94 10.93
C CYS A 52 -5.45 -4.71 12.39
N TYR A 53 -5.37 -5.75 13.19
CA TYR A 53 -5.57 -5.70 14.63
C TYR A 53 -4.48 -6.46 15.36
N ASP A 54 -3.76 -5.73 16.20
CA ASP A 54 -2.81 -6.27 17.16
C ASP A 54 -2.87 -5.45 18.46
N PRO A 55 -3.49 -5.99 19.53
CA PRO A 55 -3.59 -5.31 20.82
C PRO A 55 -2.26 -5.30 21.58
N THR A 56 -1.27 -6.06 21.13
CA THR A 56 0.06 -6.20 21.73
C THR A 56 1.15 -5.53 20.89
N VAL A 57 0.77 -4.70 19.91
CA VAL A 57 1.73 -4.03 19.05
C VAL A 57 2.69 -3.18 19.88
N LYS A 58 3.97 -3.49 19.76
CA LYS A 58 4.99 -2.77 20.51
C LYS A 58 5.28 -1.42 19.84
N ALA A 59 5.60 -0.42 20.65
CA ALA A 59 5.94 0.93 20.16
C ALA A 59 7.10 0.94 19.16
N GLU A 60 8.06 0.01 19.30
CA GLU A 60 9.18 -0.18 18.37
C GLU A 60 8.72 -0.52 16.94
N VAL A 61 7.66 -1.32 16.79
CA VAL A 61 7.09 -1.70 15.50
C VAL A 61 6.41 -0.50 14.84
N LEU A 62 5.65 0.27 15.62
CA LEU A 62 5.03 1.50 15.12
C LEU A 62 6.08 2.54 14.71
N ALA A 63 7.17 2.67 15.47
CA ALA A 63 8.29 3.54 15.13
C ALA A 63 8.99 3.08 13.83
N TYR A 64 9.18 1.77 13.66
CA TYR A 64 9.71 1.20 12.42
C TYR A 64 8.85 1.55 11.21
N LEU A 65 7.55 1.23 11.27
CA LEU A 65 6.61 1.50 10.16
C LEU A 65 6.50 3.00 9.86
N LYS A 66 6.50 3.84 10.90
CA LYS A 66 6.52 5.29 10.74
C LYS A 66 7.81 5.78 10.06
N ASN A 67 8.97 5.25 10.42
CA ASN A 67 10.23 5.62 9.78
C ASN A 67 10.26 5.22 8.30
N LYS A 68 9.78 4.02 7.96
CA LYS A 68 9.65 3.56 6.57
C LYS A 68 8.74 4.48 5.76
N LEU A 69 7.59 4.86 6.32
CA LEU A 69 6.67 5.84 5.73
C LEU A 69 7.36 7.22 5.51
N VAL A 70 8.04 7.75 6.52
CA VAL A 70 8.66 9.09 6.46
C VAL A 70 9.83 9.13 5.48
N ASN A 71 10.63 8.07 5.41
CA ASN A 71 11.77 7.99 4.50
C ASN A 71 11.36 7.58 3.07
N GLY A 72 10.12 7.16 2.86
CA GLY A 72 9.67 6.62 1.57
C GLY A 72 10.38 5.32 1.18
N GLU A 73 10.75 4.50 2.17
CA GLU A 73 11.43 3.24 1.94
C GLU A 73 10.44 2.12 1.63
N THR A 74 10.87 1.17 0.80
CA THR A 74 10.09 -0.03 0.49
C THR A 74 10.17 -1.03 1.63
N VAL A 75 9.07 -1.75 1.84
CA VAL A 75 9.00 -2.91 2.73
C VAL A 75 8.54 -4.12 1.94
N ASN A 76 9.02 -5.31 2.29
CA ASN A 76 8.53 -6.55 1.74
C ASN A 76 7.24 -6.94 2.46
N VAL A 77 6.20 -7.18 1.70
CA VAL A 77 4.87 -7.45 2.21
C VAL A 77 4.43 -8.81 1.71
N LYS A 78 4.01 -9.65 2.65
CA LYS A 78 3.31 -10.90 2.37
C LYS A 78 1.90 -10.82 2.94
N ILE A 79 0.90 -10.87 2.07
CA ILE A 79 -0.51 -10.95 2.44
C ILE A 79 -0.94 -12.40 2.21
N ASP A 80 -1.34 -13.07 3.28
CA ASP A 80 -1.76 -14.48 3.25
C ASP A 80 -3.23 -14.59 3.67
N GLU A 81 -4.12 -14.81 2.69
CA GLU A 81 -5.53 -15.09 2.92
C GLU A 81 -5.81 -16.60 3.10
N GLY A 82 -4.77 -17.45 3.11
CA GLY A 82 -4.89 -18.90 3.07
C GLY A 82 -4.86 -19.44 1.63
N GLU A 83 -5.64 -20.49 1.34
CA GLU A 83 -5.62 -21.17 0.04
C GLU A 83 -6.12 -20.32 -1.15
N LEU A 84 -6.81 -19.21 -0.87
CA LEU A 84 -7.48 -18.41 -1.90
C LEU A 84 -6.60 -17.33 -2.51
N PHE A 85 -5.71 -16.72 -1.72
CA PHE A 85 -4.92 -15.58 -2.18
C PHE A 85 -3.66 -15.39 -1.33
N GLN A 86 -2.51 -15.42 -2.01
CA GLN A 86 -1.21 -15.12 -1.41
C GLN A 86 -0.48 -14.13 -2.31
N VAL A 87 -0.10 -12.99 -1.77
CA VAL A 87 0.68 -11.97 -2.47
C VAL A 87 1.96 -11.72 -1.69
N GLU A 88 3.09 -11.80 -2.38
CA GLU A 88 4.39 -11.42 -1.86
C GLU A 88 4.99 -10.37 -2.81
N CYS A 89 5.19 -9.16 -2.32
CA CYS A 89 5.70 -8.05 -3.14
C CYS A 89 6.41 -7.01 -2.29
N SER A 90 7.24 -6.18 -2.93
CA SER A 90 7.73 -4.95 -2.33
C SER A 90 6.69 -3.84 -2.49
N ALA A 91 6.43 -3.10 -1.41
CA ALA A 91 5.46 -2.03 -1.40
C ALA A 91 5.95 -0.83 -0.59
N TYR A 92 5.49 0.35 -0.96
CA TYR A 92 5.61 1.57 -0.16
C TYR A 92 4.46 1.66 0.83
N ILE A 93 4.75 2.10 2.05
CA ILE A 93 3.72 2.53 3.00
C ILE A 93 3.36 3.98 2.65
N LEU A 94 2.12 4.21 2.24
CA LEU A 94 1.60 5.55 1.90
C LEU A 94 0.89 6.22 3.07
N ASN A 95 0.30 5.43 3.96
CA ASN A 95 -0.43 5.92 5.11
C ASN A 95 -0.37 4.88 6.24
N LEU A 96 -0.24 5.37 7.47
CA LEU A 96 -0.24 4.59 8.70
C LEU A 96 -1.10 5.31 9.72
N ARG A 97 -2.16 4.67 10.20
CA ARG A 97 -2.94 5.15 11.35
C ARG A 97 -3.05 4.03 12.37
N PHE A 98 -2.79 4.36 13.63
CA PHE A 98 -3.02 3.43 14.74
C PHE A 98 -4.01 4.05 15.72
N ASN A 99 -4.80 3.22 16.40
CA ASN A 99 -5.63 3.66 17.51
C ASN A 99 -5.23 2.97 18.83
N LEU A 100 -5.72 3.50 19.96
CA LEU A 100 -5.44 2.95 21.30
C LEU A 100 -6.08 1.58 21.54
N GLU A 101 -6.97 1.14 20.65
CA GLU A 101 -7.61 -0.19 20.71
C GLU A 101 -6.77 -1.27 20.02
N GLY A 102 -5.60 -0.94 19.45
CA GLY A 102 -4.74 -1.90 18.74
C GLY A 102 -5.12 -2.12 17.27
N LYS A 103 -5.99 -1.28 16.69
CA LYS A 103 -6.27 -1.30 15.24
C LYS A 103 -5.21 -0.47 14.50
N ILE A 104 -4.70 -1.03 13.42
CA ILE A 104 -3.69 -0.43 12.56
C ILE A 104 -4.25 -0.39 11.14
N ASN A 105 -4.40 0.80 10.58
CA ASN A 105 -4.75 0.99 9.18
C ASN A 105 -3.49 1.32 8.39
N LEU A 106 -3.24 0.54 7.33
CA LEU A 106 -2.11 0.67 6.44
C LEU A 106 -2.63 0.89 5.02
N THR A 107 -2.10 1.90 4.33
CA THR A 107 -2.24 1.99 2.87
C THR A 107 -0.90 1.63 2.27
N LEU A 108 -0.86 0.58 1.46
CA LEU A 108 0.32 0.08 0.77
C LEU A 108 0.18 0.32 -0.74
N GLN A 109 1.29 0.59 -1.42
CA GLN A 109 1.34 0.67 -2.89
C GLN A 109 2.48 -0.20 -3.41
N GLN A 110 2.16 -1.10 -4.34
CA GLN A 110 3.16 -1.92 -5.01
C GLN A 110 4.18 -1.04 -5.74
N THR A 111 5.46 -1.40 -5.63
CA THR A 111 6.56 -0.83 -6.43
C THR A 111 6.48 -1.28 -7.88
#